data_AF-A0A1Y5I854-F1
#
_entry.id   AF-A0A1Y5I854-F1
#
_cell.length_a   1.000
_cell.length_b   1.000
_cell.length_c   1.000
_cell.angle_alpha   90.00
_cell.angle_beta   90.00
_cell.angle_gamma   90.00
#
_symmetry.space_group_name_H-M   'P 1'
#
loop_
_entity.id
_entity.type
_entity.pdbx_description
1 polymer ?
#
loop_
_entity_poly.entity_id
_entity_poly.type
_entity_poly.pdbx_seq_one_letter_code
_entity_poly.pdbx_strand_id
1 'polypeptide(L)'
;MSEISCSACGATFASRNALFRHLRADDASCGDVNDVASTSSASTQVEGASRRASKRTTKEGKGHDERRGPRAQRTDEDALERELWIGGLRGKFRSFKGFRDAIWRAMPREGCEGIPVPQARVFKARGYKEKGEWVGYGFAACRDPGEAKALLVMHGTEIVDEDSGAIMVLKVLPATRRHAGDKAKTPTKSRELKAGEHPNERDIFMAWTSKTLERRALDRGITSEELVTDALEREHAYVALRGVEVDRTATERLRDELFDTKWPAQSQRRSVKSDNYIVLKRECSPSDPYESLKLACEDLMRAVDPSFPYDSLAITKNFISSAHLDKEDQSFQYAMAFGDFTGGGELCVESSDGLTRYAIDTRERLARFDGRCVHWVRGYEGERFSVVWYVNRRTNFTEPRFDVDLSFVAQD
;
A
#
# COMPACT_ATOMS: atom_id res chain seq x y z
N MET A 1 6.90 -43.97 1.92
CA MET A 1 6.86 -42.58 2.45
C MET A 1 8.29 -42.22 2.80
N SER A 2 8.87 -41.20 2.16
CA SER A 2 10.25 -40.79 2.42
C SER A 2 10.31 -40.05 3.76
N GLU A 3 10.95 -40.65 4.77
CA GLU A 3 11.21 -39.99 6.05
C GLU A 3 12.22 -38.85 5.86
N ILE A 4 11.99 -37.72 6.55
CA ILE A 4 12.81 -36.51 6.42
C ILE A 4 13.47 -36.26 7.77
N SER A 5 14.80 -36.20 7.81
CA SER A 5 15.55 -35.96 9.05
C SER A 5 15.99 -34.50 9.19
N CYS A 6 16.05 -34.01 10.43
CA CYS A 6 16.67 -32.73 10.76
C CYS A 6 18.19 -32.86 10.61
N SER A 7 18.82 -31.96 9.86
CA SER A 7 20.28 -31.93 9.68
C SER A 7 21.03 -31.52 10.94
N ALA A 8 20.39 -30.83 11.89
CA ALA A 8 21.02 -30.35 13.10
C ALA A 8 21.04 -31.39 14.24
N CYS A 9 19.95 -32.17 14.42
CA CYS A 9 19.84 -33.14 15.52
C CYS A 9 19.57 -34.58 15.08
N GLY A 10 19.39 -34.84 13.77
CA GLY A 10 19.14 -36.17 13.22
C GLY A 10 17.73 -36.73 13.43
N ALA A 11 16.83 -36.02 14.13
CA ALA A 11 15.47 -36.48 14.37
C ALA A 11 14.70 -36.70 13.05
N THR A 12 13.98 -37.82 12.92
CA THR A 12 13.19 -38.17 11.74
C THR A 12 11.73 -37.73 11.88
N PHE A 13 11.18 -37.19 10.81
CA PHE A 13 9.85 -36.63 10.78
C PHE A 13 9.03 -37.23 9.64
N ALA A 14 7.77 -37.54 9.95
CA ALA A 14 6.80 -38.05 8.99
C ALA A 14 6.38 -37.00 7.93
N SER A 15 6.72 -35.71 8.11
CA SER A 15 6.42 -34.65 7.14
C SER A 15 7.32 -33.42 7.31
N ARG A 16 7.47 -32.61 6.25
CA ARG A 16 8.19 -31.32 6.29
C ARG A 16 7.61 -30.36 7.34
N ASN A 17 6.30 -30.35 7.55
CA ASN A 17 5.66 -29.48 8.55
C ASN A 17 6.01 -29.85 9.99
N ALA A 18 6.29 -31.13 10.27
CA ALA A 18 6.77 -31.54 11.58
C ALA A 18 8.24 -31.12 11.80
N LEU A 19 9.08 -31.22 10.76
CA LEU A 19 10.44 -30.68 10.79
C LEU A 19 10.46 -29.15 10.99
N PHE A 20 9.62 -28.39 10.29
CA PHE A 20 9.56 -26.93 10.45
C PHE A 20 9.10 -26.48 11.84
N ARG A 21 8.19 -27.22 12.49
CA ARG A 21 7.81 -26.95 13.89
C ARG A 21 8.96 -27.24 14.84
N HIS A 22 9.69 -28.32 14.61
CA HIS A 22 10.87 -28.67 15.41
C HIS A 22 11.97 -27.59 15.32
N LEU A 23 12.24 -27.05 14.13
CA LEU A 23 13.25 -25.99 13.93
C LEU A 23 12.85 -24.61 14.51
N ARG A 24 11.59 -24.44 14.93
CA ARG A 24 11.03 -23.17 15.42
C ARG A 24 10.63 -23.19 16.90
N ALA A 25 10.77 -24.33 17.58
CA ALA A 25 10.53 -24.36 19.02
C ALA A 25 11.73 -23.73 19.74
N ASP A 26 11.48 -22.72 20.58
CA ASP A 26 12.50 -21.94 21.28
C ASP A 26 13.37 -22.78 22.25
N ASP A 27 12.97 -24.02 22.51
CA ASP A 27 13.64 -24.95 23.43
C ASP A 27 14.62 -25.91 22.72
N ALA A 28 14.70 -25.86 21.38
CA ALA A 28 15.54 -26.77 20.60
C ALA A 28 16.77 -26.04 20.04
N SER A 29 17.96 -26.55 20.37
CA SER A 29 19.29 -26.08 19.91
C SER A 29 19.53 -26.13 18.38
N CYS A 30 18.47 -26.32 17.60
CA CYS A 30 18.49 -26.66 16.18
C CYS A 30 18.09 -25.49 15.27
N GLY A 31 17.78 -24.32 15.84
CA GLY A 31 17.10 -23.22 15.17
C GLY A 31 17.95 -22.04 14.71
N ASP A 32 19.26 -22.21 14.45
CA ASP A 32 20.08 -21.10 13.93
C ASP A 32 20.96 -21.51 12.75
N VAL A 33 20.29 -21.72 11.60
CA VAL A 33 20.90 -21.49 10.28
C VAL A 33 19.80 -21.23 9.25
N ASN A 34 19.89 -20.06 8.63
CA ASN A 34 19.11 -19.61 7.48
C ASN A 34 19.02 -20.70 6.40
N ASP A 35 17.80 -21.07 5.98
CA ASP A 35 17.53 -21.18 4.55
C ASP A 35 16.04 -21.21 4.17
N VAL A 36 15.83 -20.83 2.92
CA VAL A 36 14.63 -20.30 2.28
C VAL A 36 13.65 -21.39 1.80
N ALA A 37 12.40 -20.98 1.58
CA ALA A 37 11.37 -21.56 0.69
C ALA A 37 10.33 -22.49 1.35
N SER A 38 9.08 -22.03 1.56
CA SER A 38 7.98 -21.83 0.58
C SER A 38 7.07 -23.07 0.41
N THR A 39 5.79 -22.77 0.13
CA THR A 39 4.65 -23.63 -0.32
C THR A 39 3.82 -24.29 0.80
N SER A 40 2.56 -23.90 1.09
CA SER A 40 1.31 -23.67 0.34
C SER A 40 0.40 -24.91 0.22
N SER A 41 -0.93 -24.68 0.37
CA SER A 41 -2.13 -25.46 0.00
C SER A 41 -2.91 -26.12 1.17
N ALA A 42 -4.14 -25.68 1.48
CA ALA A 42 -5.47 -26.02 0.89
C ALA A 42 -6.23 -27.01 1.83
N SER A 43 -7.24 -26.55 2.58
CA SER A 43 -8.69 -26.51 2.26
C SER A 43 -9.45 -27.79 2.69
N THR A 44 -10.40 -27.63 3.63
CA THR A 44 -11.58 -28.51 3.73
C THR A 44 -12.79 -27.67 4.08
N GLN A 45 -13.82 -27.81 3.25
CA GLN A 45 -15.16 -27.25 3.40
C GLN A 45 -15.91 -27.92 4.55
N VAL A 46 -16.76 -27.17 5.25
CA VAL A 46 -17.95 -27.73 5.91
C VAL A 46 -19.13 -26.84 5.59
N GLU A 47 -20.18 -27.47 5.11
CA GLU A 47 -21.48 -26.95 4.73
C GLU A 47 -22.28 -26.48 5.95
N GLY A 48 -23.10 -25.43 5.77
CA GLY A 48 -24.02 -24.95 6.80
C GLY A 48 -25.10 -24.08 6.17
N ALA A 49 -26.22 -24.71 5.82
CA ALA A 49 -27.41 -24.08 5.30
C ALA A 49 -28.05 -23.11 6.31
N SER A 50 -28.51 -21.95 5.84
CA SER A 50 -29.67 -21.30 6.48
C SER A 50 -30.46 -20.44 5.50
N ARG A 51 -31.76 -20.72 5.49
CA ARG A 51 -32.83 -20.08 4.73
C ARG A 51 -33.10 -18.68 5.29
N ARG A 52 -33.36 -17.69 4.42
CA ARG A 52 -34.39 -16.67 4.73
C ARG A 52 -34.89 -15.98 3.46
N ALA A 53 -36.21 -15.93 3.40
CA ALA A 53 -37.02 -15.37 2.33
C ALA A 53 -37.23 -13.85 2.50
N SER A 54 -37.49 -13.20 1.35
CA SER A 54 -38.40 -12.08 1.14
C SER A 54 -38.25 -10.80 1.98
N LYS A 55 -37.97 -9.68 1.32
CA LYS A 55 -39.04 -8.75 0.90
C LYS A 55 -38.51 -7.61 0.04
N ARG A 56 -39.35 -7.31 -0.94
CA ARG A 56 -39.34 -6.26 -1.94
C ARG A 56 -39.99 -5.02 -1.32
N THR A 57 -39.33 -3.86 -1.37
CA THR A 57 -40.00 -2.56 -1.24
C THR A 57 -39.41 -1.55 -2.21
N THR A 58 -40.33 -0.89 -2.90
CA THR A 58 -40.24 0.16 -3.90
C THR A 58 -39.87 1.51 -3.28
N LYS A 59 -39.15 2.36 -4.01
CA LYS A 59 -39.18 3.81 -3.81
C LYS A 59 -38.95 4.56 -5.13
N GLU A 60 -39.98 5.30 -5.55
CA GLU A 60 -39.97 6.31 -6.60
C GLU A 60 -39.73 7.72 -6.01
N GLY A 61 -39.25 8.65 -6.85
CA GLY A 61 -39.43 10.12 -6.75
C GLY A 61 -38.38 10.88 -5.94
N LYS A 62 -37.27 11.37 -6.52
CA LYS A 62 -37.06 12.64 -7.29
C LYS A 62 -37.14 13.93 -6.45
N GLY A 63 -35.97 14.55 -6.26
CA GLY A 63 -35.75 15.98 -6.00
C GLY A 63 -34.42 16.36 -6.65
N HIS A 64 -34.47 17.23 -7.66
CA HIS A 64 -33.39 17.59 -8.59
C HIS A 64 -32.52 18.68 -7.95
N ASP A 65 -31.23 18.41 -7.77
CA ASP A 65 -30.22 19.42 -7.42
C ASP A 65 -29.02 19.18 -8.34
N GLU A 66 -28.60 20.21 -9.07
CA GLU A 66 -27.56 20.18 -10.10
C GLU A 66 -26.16 19.97 -9.47
N ARG A 67 -25.92 18.75 -9.00
CA ARG A 67 -24.58 18.28 -8.63
C ARG A 67 -23.88 17.81 -9.90
N ARG A 68 -22.67 18.34 -10.11
CA ARG A 68 -21.69 17.80 -11.07
C ARG A 68 -21.76 16.28 -11.04
N GLY A 69 -22.08 15.68 -12.19
CA GLY A 69 -22.51 14.30 -12.30
C GLY A 69 -21.52 13.31 -11.67
N PRO A 70 -22.01 12.13 -11.24
CA PRO A 70 -21.14 11.08 -10.73
C PRO A 70 -20.10 10.72 -11.79
N ARG A 71 -18.83 10.77 -11.39
CA ARG A 71 -17.64 10.39 -12.15
C ARG A 71 -17.91 9.14 -12.98
N ALA A 72 -17.62 9.21 -14.28
CA ALA A 72 -17.71 8.07 -15.18
C ALA A 72 -16.91 6.89 -14.59
N GLN A 73 -17.59 5.76 -14.36
CA GLN A 73 -16.91 4.49 -14.13
C GLN A 73 -16.05 4.23 -15.37
N ARG A 74 -14.73 4.15 -15.18
CA ARG A 74 -13.77 3.86 -16.27
C ARG A 74 -14.18 2.56 -16.96
N THR A 75 -14.28 2.59 -18.28
CA THR A 75 -14.67 1.40 -19.06
C THR A 75 -13.52 0.39 -19.11
N ASP A 76 -13.84 -0.87 -19.37
CA ASP A 76 -12.83 -1.93 -19.55
C ASP A 76 -11.89 -1.64 -20.75
N GLU A 77 -12.30 -0.78 -21.68
CA GLU A 77 -11.53 -0.33 -22.84
C GLU A 77 -10.40 0.63 -22.44
N ASP A 78 -10.67 1.62 -21.56
CA ASP A 78 -9.66 2.55 -21.04
C ASP A 78 -8.52 1.86 -20.28
N ALA A 79 -8.78 0.66 -19.73
CA ALA A 79 -7.79 -0.14 -19.02
C ALA A 79 -6.84 -0.86 -19.98
N LEU A 80 -7.32 -1.31 -21.14
CA LEU A 80 -6.53 -2.01 -22.15
C LEU A 80 -5.59 -1.06 -22.90
N GLU A 81 -6.03 0.18 -23.17
CA GLU A 81 -5.22 1.18 -23.88
C GLU A 81 -3.98 1.65 -23.11
N ARG A 82 -3.92 1.40 -21.80
CA ARG A 82 -2.79 1.74 -20.92
C ARG A 82 -1.83 0.57 -20.72
N GLU A 83 -2.17 -0.61 -21.21
CA GLU A 83 -1.40 -1.82 -20.97
C GLU A 83 -0.55 -2.20 -22.18
N LEU A 84 0.68 -2.62 -21.87
CA LEU A 84 1.65 -3.16 -22.80
C LEU A 84 1.73 -4.68 -22.62
N TRP A 85 1.65 -5.40 -23.73
CA TRP A 85 2.11 -6.78 -23.80
C TRP A 85 3.60 -6.78 -24.11
N ILE A 86 4.37 -7.52 -23.30
CA ILE A 86 5.83 -7.60 -23.42
C ILE A 86 6.24 -9.07 -23.49
N GLY A 87 6.72 -9.51 -24.64
CA GLY A 87 7.21 -10.85 -24.92
C GLY A 87 8.72 -10.89 -25.24
N GLY A 88 9.20 -12.06 -25.63
CA GLY A 88 10.63 -12.29 -25.91
C GLY A 88 11.46 -12.70 -24.68
N LEU A 89 10.82 -12.90 -23.52
CA LEU A 89 11.50 -13.17 -22.25
C LEU A 89 12.10 -14.59 -22.23
N ARG A 90 13.42 -14.69 -22.05
CA ARG A 90 14.19 -15.94 -22.06
C ARG A 90 15.10 -16.03 -20.83
N GLY A 91 15.66 -17.21 -20.56
CA GLY A 91 16.60 -17.42 -19.44
C GLY A 91 16.06 -16.92 -18.09
N LYS A 92 16.87 -16.13 -17.37
CA LYS A 92 16.52 -15.55 -16.06
C LYS A 92 15.36 -14.56 -16.10
N PHE A 93 15.11 -13.96 -17.27
CA PHE A 93 13.99 -13.05 -17.50
C PHE A 93 12.63 -13.77 -17.55
N ARG A 94 12.62 -15.11 -17.52
CA ARG A 94 11.41 -15.93 -17.35
C ARG A 94 10.94 -16.07 -15.90
N SER A 95 11.21 -15.06 -15.07
CA SER A 95 10.69 -14.91 -13.71
C SER A 95 10.03 -13.54 -13.58
N PHE A 96 9.15 -13.34 -12.58
CA PHE A 96 8.53 -12.02 -12.38
C PHE A 96 9.58 -10.95 -12.04
N LYS A 97 10.62 -11.31 -11.27
CA LYS A 97 11.75 -10.42 -10.97
C LYS A 97 12.51 -10.06 -12.25
N GLY A 98 12.84 -11.06 -13.07
CA GLY A 98 13.51 -10.84 -14.35
C GLY A 98 12.66 -10.04 -15.32
N PHE A 99 11.34 -10.26 -15.38
CA PHE A 99 10.45 -9.44 -16.19
C PHE A 99 10.51 -7.95 -15.80
N ARG A 100 10.48 -7.63 -14.51
CA ARG A 100 10.63 -6.24 -14.03
C ARG A 100 11.99 -5.63 -14.41
N ASP A 101 13.06 -6.41 -14.26
CA ASP A 101 14.41 -6.01 -14.66
C ASP A 101 14.50 -5.75 -16.17
N ALA A 102 13.88 -6.60 -16.99
CA ALA A 102 13.84 -6.43 -18.44
C ALA A 102 13.13 -5.12 -18.86
N ILE A 103 11.99 -4.80 -18.23
CA ILE A 103 11.29 -3.52 -18.49
C ILE A 103 12.21 -2.35 -18.12
N TRP A 104 12.82 -2.40 -16.93
CA TRP A 104 13.69 -1.31 -16.45
C TRP A 104 14.88 -1.08 -17.39
N ARG A 105 15.57 -2.15 -17.82
CA ARG A 105 16.72 -2.07 -18.74
C ARG A 105 16.34 -1.54 -20.12
N ALA A 106 15.12 -1.83 -20.57
CA ALA A 106 14.65 -1.40 -21.89
C ALA A 106 14.01 -0.01 -21.91
N MET A 107 13.89 0.67 -20.75
CA MET A 107 13.36 2.03 -20.73
C MET A 107 14.21 2.96 -21.61
N PRO A 108 13.61 3.62 -22.61
CA PRO A 108 14.33 4.57 -23.45
C PRO A 108 14.82 5.76 -22.60
N ARG A 109 16.06 6.18 -22.84
CA ARG A 109 16.66 7.34 -22.15
C ARG A 109 16.33 8.68 -22.81
N GLU A 110 15.97 8.67 -24.10
CA GLU A 110 15.68 9.85 -24.91
C GLU A 110 14.22 9.81 -25.37
N GLY A 111 13.50 10.92 -25.24
CA GLY A 111 12.12 11.08 -25.71
C GLY A 111 11.06 10.42 -24.82
N CYS A 112 11.42 9.96 -23.63
CA CYS A 112 10.53 9.42 -22.60
C CYS A 112 10.82 10.03 -21.22
N GLU A 113 11.33 11.27 -21.20
CA GLU A 113 11.60 12.01 -19.98
C GLU A 113 10.32 12.12 -19.14
N GLY A 114 10.41 11.76 -17.86
CA GLY A 114 9.27 11.80 -16.94
C GLY A 114 8.25 10.66 -17.08
N ILE A 115 8.50 9.64 -17.93
CA ILE A 115 7.69 8.42 -17.97
C ILE A 115 8.27 7.39 -16.98
N PRO A 116 7.51 6.98 -15.94
CA PRO A 116 7.98 5.97 -15.01
C PRO A 116 8.02 4.60 -15.67
N VAL A 117 8.84 3.71 -15.10
CA VAL A 117 8.82 2.28 -15.44
C VAL A 117 7.41 1.72 -15.26
N PRO A 118 6.79 1.13 -16.30
CA PRO A 118 5.46 0.55 -16.21
C PRO A 118 5.33 -0.51 -15.12
N GLN A 119 4.16 -0.57 -14.49
CA GLN A 119 3.92 -1.53 -13.42
C GLN A 119 3.67 -2.92 -13.99
N ALA A 120 4.59 -3.86 -13.74
CA ALA A 120 4.39 -5.27 -14.05
C ALA A 120 3.15 -5.83 -13.32
N ARG A 121 2.21 -6.42 -14.06
CA ARG A 121 0.95 -6.96 -13.55
C ARG A 121 0.91 -8.48 -13.55
N VAL A 122 1.04 -9.05 -14.75
CA VAL A 122 0.90 -10.48 -15.02
C VAL A 122 2.14 -10.94 -15.74
N PHE A 123 2.54 -12.18 -15.45
CA PHE A 123 3.69 -12.81 -16.06
C PHE A 123 3.41 -14.29 -16.30
N LYS A 124 3.78 -14.79 -17.48
CA LYS A 124 3.67 -16.19 -17.86
C LYS A 124 5.02 -16.71 -18.32
N ALA A 125 5.67 -17.53 -17.49
CA ALA A 125 6.98 -18.10 -17.79
C ALA A 125 7.01 -19.03 -19.02
N ARG A 126 5.91 -19.74 -19.29
CA ARG A 126 5.72 -20.58 -20.48
C ARG A 126 4.58 -19.99 -21.29
N GLY A 127 4.88 -18.93 -22.03
CA GLY A 127 3.92 -18.15 -22.80
C GLY A 127 3.57 -18.81 -24.13
N TYR A 128 4.50 -18.71 -25.08
CA TYR A 128 4.39 -19.27 -26.43
C TYR A 128 5.69 -19.98 -26.83
N LYS A 129 5.66 -20.75 -27.92
CA LYS A 129 6.86 -21.40 -28.46
C LYS A 129 7.45 -20.60 -29.61
N GLU A 130 8.77 -20.47 -29.61
CA GLU A 130 9.53 -19.88 -30.72
C GLU A 130 10.74 -20.76 -30.98
N LYS A 131 10.85 -21.30 -32.20
CA LYS A 131 11.88 -22.29 -32.59
C LYS A 131 11.95 -23.50 -31.64
N GLY A 132 10.79 -23.98 -31.16
CA GLY A 132 10.70 -25.13 -30.25
C GLY A 132 10.87 -24.81 -28.76
N GLU A 133 11.36 -23.62 -28.41
CA GLU A 133 11.62 -23.21 -27.03
C GLU A 133 10.47 -22.39 -26.44
N TRP A 134 10.25 -22.54 -25.13
CA TRP A 134 9.27 -21.74 -24.41
C TRP A 134 9.78 -20.32 -24.12
N VAL A 135 9.05 -19.33 -24.60
CA VAL A 135 9.29 -17.90 -24.36
C VAL A 135 8.25 -17.37 -23.39
N GLY A 136 8.70 -16.55 -22.43
CA GLY A 136 7.83 -15.87 -21.49
C GLY A 136 7.23 -14.58 -22.06
N TYR A 137 6.12 -14.15 -21.49
CA TYR A 137 5.59 -12.81 -21.70
C TYR A 137 5.00 -12.26 -20.40
N GLY A 138 4.79 -10.96 -20.33
CA GLY A 138 4.05 -10.31 -19.27
C GLY A 138 3.25 -9.12 -19.76
N PHE A 139 2.47 -8.54 -18.85
CA PHE A 139 1.70 -7.33 -19.06
C PHE A 139 2.18 -6.26 -18.09
N ALA A 140 2.33 -5.05 -18.58
CA ALA A 140 2.74 -3.90 -17.78
C ALA A 140 1.80 -2.72 -18.01
N ALA A 141 1.41 -2.05 -16.93
CA ALA A 141 0.45 -0.95 -16.96
C ALA A 141 1.17 0.41 -16.87
N CYS A 142 0.86 1.31 -17.80
CA CYS A 142 1.29 2.71 -17.80
C CYS A 142 0.25 3.60 -17.10
N ARG A 143 0.58 4.87 -16.82
CA ARG A 143 -0.36 5.78 -16.13
C ARG A 143 -1.54 6.14 -17.03
N ASP A 144 -1.25 6.39 -18.30
CA ASP A 144 -2.20 6.80 -19.32
C ASP A 144 -1.90 6.16 -20.69
N PRO A 145 -2.85 6.20 -21.65
CA PRO A 145 -2.64 5.63 -22.99
C PRO A 145 -1.52 6.31 -23.79
N GLY A 146 -1.24 7.58 -23.53
CA GLY A 146 -0.16 8.32 -24.18
C GLY A 146 1.21 7.75 -23.82
N GLU A 147 1.43 7.44 -22.54
CA GLU A 147 2.64 6.74 -22.09
C GLU A 147 2.77 5.34 -22.67
N ALA A 148 1.67 4.57 -22.70
CA ALA A 148 1.69 3.24 -23.31
C ALA A 148 2.09 3.33 -24.79
N LYS A 149 1.54 4.30 -25.54
CA LYS A 149 1.92 4.54 -26.93
C LYS A 149 3.39 4.97 -27.07
N ALA A 150 3.87 5.87 -26.20
CA ALA A 150 5.25 6.32 -26.22
C ALA A 150 6.23 5.15 -25.98
N LEU A 151 5.93 4.25 -25.06
CA LEU A 151 6.77 3.12 -24.70
C LEU A 151 6.76 1.96 -25.71
N LEU A 152 5.98 2.04 -26.79
CA LEU A 152 6.10 1.08 -27.90
C LEU A 152 7.47 1.10 -28.57
N VAL A 153 8.25 2.18 -28.40
CA VAL A 153 9.65 2.27 -28.87
C VAL A 153 10.58 1.23 -28.23
N MET A 154 10.18 0.61 -27.11
CA MET A 154 10.88 -0.52 -26.50
C MET A 154 10.82 -1.81 -27.35
N HIS A 155 9.99 -1.83 -28.39
CA HIS A 155 9.92 -2.97 -29.30
C HIS A 155 11.24 -3.14 -30.04
N GLY A 156 11.80 -4.35 -30.01
CA GLY A 156 13.08 -4.64 -30.64
C GLY A 156 14.30 -4.33 -29.76
N THR A 157 14.13 -3.80 -28.56
CA THR A 157 15.26 -3.56 -27.65
C THR A 157 15.96 -4.87 -27.29
N GLU A 158 17.28 -4.87 -27.47
CA GLU A 158 18.15 -5.98 -27.11
C GLU A 158 18.57 -5.86 -25.65
N ILE A 159 18.39 -6.94 -24.90
CA ILE A 159 18.85 -7.06 -23.52
C ILE A 159 19.82 -8.23 -23.44
N VAL A 160 21.01 -7.95 -22.92
CA VAL A 160 22.05 -8.96 -22.68
C VAL A 160 21.83 -9.56 -21.30
N ASP A 161 21.74 -10.88 -21.24
CA ASP A 161 21.85 -11.63 -19.99
C ASP A 161 23.32 -11.70 -19.58
N GLU A 162 23.70 -10.91 -18.57
CA GLU A 162 25.07 -10.89 -18.03
C GLU A 162 25.58 -12.27 -17.57
N ASP A 163 24.71 -13.19 -17.15
CA ASP A 163 25.11 -14.49 -16.60
C ASP A 163 25.41 -15.50 -17.71
N SER A 164 24.65 -15.44 -18.80
CA SER A 164 24.74 -16.41 -19.91
C SER A 164 25.33 -15.83 -21.20
N GLY A 165 25.52 -14.52 -21.27
CA GLY A 165 25.87 -13.79 -22.49
C GLY A 165 24.76 -13.78 -23.56
N ALA A 166 23.60 -14.39 -23.29
CA ALA A 166 22.54 -14.52 -24.27
C ALA A 166 21.85 -13.17 -24.51
N ILE A 167 21.66 -12.83 -25.79
CA ILE A 167 20.90 -11.65 -26.20
C ILE A 167 19.44 -12.05 -26.38
N MET A 168 18.53 -11.29 -25.77
CA MET A 168 17.10 -11.40 -26.03
C MET A 168 16.55 -10.09 -26.59
N VAL A 169 15.64 -10.22 -27.55
CA VAL A 169 14.95 -9.09 -28.19
C VAL A 169 13.55 -8.99 -27.59
N LEU A 170 13.23 -7.85 -26.99
CA LEU A 170 11.89 -7.60 -26.47
C LEU A 170 10.88 -7.41 -27.59
N LYS A 171 9.69 -7.99 -27.42
CA LYS A 171 8.53 -7.73 -28.28
C LYS A 171 7.52 -6.95 -27.47
N VAL A 172 7.37 -5.65 -27.75
CA VAL A 172 6.42 -4.78 -27.06
C VAL A 172 5.27 -4.43 -28.00
N LEU A 173 4.03 -4.61 -27.56
CA LEU A 173 2.81 -4.38 -28.34
C LEU A 173 1.69 -3.83 -27.44
N PRO A 174 0.69 -3.12 -27.97
CA PRO A 174 -0.52 -2.80 -27.23
C PRO A 174 -1.22 -4.08 -26.72
N ALA A 175 -1.80 -4.03 -25.51
CA ALA A 175 -2.59 -5.13 -24.99
C ALA A 175 -3.93 -5.26 -25.76
N THR A 176 -3.94 -6.07 -26.82
CA THR A 176 -5.11 -6.20 -27.73
C THR A 176 -6.21 -7.16 -27.25
N ARG A 177 -5.98 -7.94 -26.18
CA ARG A 177 -7.00 -8.83 -25.60
C ARG A 177 -6.86 -8.95 -24.09
N ARG A 178 -8.00 -8.88 -23.40
CA ARG A 178 -8.12 -9.29 -22.00
C ARG A 178 -7.67 -10.75 -21.86
N HIS A 179 -6.91 -11.03 -20.81
CA HIS A 179 -6.68 -12.39 -20.36
C HIS A 179 -8.02 -13.09 -20.08
N ALA A 180 -8.42 -14.04 -20.92
CA ALA A 180 -9.57 -14.91 -20.70
C ALA A 180 -9.40 -15.89 -19.50
N GLY A 181 -8.39 -15.68 -18.64
CA GLY A 181 -7.98 -16.62 -17.60
C GLY A 181 -8.21 -16.14 -16.16
N ASP A 182 -8.27 -14.84 -15.91
CA ASP A 182 -8.53 -14.35 -14.56
C ASP A 182 -9.99 -13.97 -14.43
N LYS A 183 -10.83 -14.96 -14.12
CA LYS A 183 -11.92 -14.68 -13.18
C LYS A 183 -11.23 -14.23 -11.90
N ALA A 184 -10.93 -12.94 -11.79
CA ALA A 184 -10.52 -12.35 -10.53
C ALA A 184 -11.56 -12.84 -9.52
N LYS A 185 -11.16 -13.69 -8.56
CA LYS A 185 -11.99 -13.93 -7.39
C LYS A 185 -12.31 -12.54 -6.88
N THR A 186 -13.58 -12.15 -6.96
CA THR A 186 -14.03 -10.85 -6.48
C THR A 186 -13.44 -10.72 -5.10
N PRO A 187 -12.53 -9.75 -4.87
CA PRO A 187 -11.95 -9.60 -3.55
C PRO A 187 -13.12 -9.51 -2.58
N THR A 188 -13.05 -10.23 -1.47
CA THR A 188 -13.94 -9.97 -0.34
C THR A 188 -13.71 -8.51 -0.01
N LYS A 189 -14.58 -7.63 -0.52
CA LYS A 189 -14.42 -6.18 -0.37
C LYS A 189 -14.34 -5.95 1.13
N SER A 190 -13.20 -5.49 1.63
CA SER A 190 -13.14 -4.86 2.93
C SER A 190 -14.25 -3.83 2.94
N ARG A 191 -15.14 -3.92 3.94
CA ARG A 191 -16.29 -3.01 4.07
C ARG A 191 -15.75 -1.58 4.01
N GLU A 192 -16.20 -0.82 3.02
CA GLU A 192 -15.82 0.59 2.90
C GLU A 192 -16.42 1.34 4.09
N LEU A 193 -15.60 2.13 4.79
CA LEU A 193 -16.07 3.00 5.86
C LEU A 193 -16.92 4.12 5.25
N LYS A 194 -18.12 4.31 5.79
CA LYS A 194 -18.98 5.45 5.43
C LYS A 194 -18.39 6.76 5.96
N ALA A 195 -18.90 7.89 5.47
CA ALA A 195 -18.58 9.19 6.05
C ALA A 195 -18.77 9.18 7.58
N GLY A 196 -17.73 9.56 8.31
CA GLY A 196 -17.72 9.67 9.75
C GLY A 196 -17.54 8.33 10.48
N GLU A 197 -17.36 7.25 9.74
CA GLU A 197 -17.23 5.91 10.31
C GLU A 197 -15.78 5.59 10.67
N HIS A 198 -15.60 4.92 11.80
CA HIS A 198 -14.32 4.37 12.25
C HIS A 198 -14.25 2.87 11.93
N PRO A 199 -13.04 2.29 11.84
CA PRO A 199 -12.86 0.85 11.95
C PRO A 199 -13.54 0.32 13.22
N ASN A 200 -13.92 -0.96 13.24
CA ASN A 200 -14.51 -1.53 14.45
C ASN A 200 -13.45 -1.63 15.56
N GLU A 201 -13.91 -1.64 16.82
CA GLU A 201 -13.05 -1.66 18.01
C GLU A 201 -12.03 -2.79 18.01
N ARG A 202 -12.43 -3.98 17.52
CA ARG A 202 -11.55 -5.13 17.43
C ARG A 202 -10.42 -4.90 16.43
N ASP A 203 -10.69 -4.30 15.28
CA ASP A 203 -9.67 -4.01 14.28
C ASP A 203 -8.65 -2.98 14.79
N ILE A 204 -9.11 -1.98 15.55
CA ILE A 204 -8.22 -0.99 16.19
C ILE A 204 -7.34 -1.67 17.25
N PHE A 205 -7.96 -2.43 18.15
CA PHE A 205 -7.24 -3.13 19.21
C PHE A 205 -6.21 -4.13 18.67
N MET A 206 -6.59 -4.93 17.67
CA MET A 206 -5.73 -5.96 17.07
C MET A 206 -4.67 -5.40 16.13
N ALA A 207 -4.70 -4.10 15.81
CA ALA A 207 -3.63 -3.45 15.04
C ALA A 207 -2.36 -3.26 15.88
N TRP A 208 -2.47 -3.24 17.22
CA TRP A 208 -1.32 -3.17 18.12
C TRP A 208 -0.48 -4.45 18.10
N THR A 209 0.80 -4.32 18.47
CA THR A 209 1.66 -5.49 18.64
C THR A 209 1.34 -6.20 19.96
N SER A 210 1.56 -7.52 20.02
CA SER A 210 1.42 -8.29 21.27
C SER A 210 2.24 -7.69 22.41
N LYS A 211 3.47 -7.24 22.12
CA LYS A 211 4.35 -6.59 23.10
C LYS A 211 3.72 -5.33 23.71
N THR A 212 3.04 -4.52 22.89
CA THR A 212 2.33 -3.33 23.39
C THR A 212 1.14 -3.73 24.26
N LEU A 213 0.36 -4.71 23.82
CA LEU A 213 -0.82 -5.18 24.56
C LEU A 213 -0.43 -5.83 25.91
N GLU A 214 0.63 -6.62 25.94
CA GLU A 214 1.20 -7.18 27.19
C GLU A 214 1.66 -6.07 28.14
N ARG A 215 2.32 -5.04 27.63
CA ARG A 215 2.70 -3.86 28.42
C ARG A 215 1.48 -3.15 28.99
N ARG A 216 0.43 -2.91 28.19
CA ARG A 216 -0.83 -2.30 28.66
C ARG A 216 -1.48 -3.11 29.77
N ALA A 217 -1.54 -4.43 29.62
CA ALA A 217 -2.10 -5.33 30.63
C ALA A 217 -1.31 -5.22 31.95
N LEU A 218 0.02 -5.28 31.85
CA LEU A 218 0.93 -5.15 33.00
C LEU A 218 0.77 -3.79 33.71
N ASP A 219 0.80 -2.70 32.95
CA ASP A 219 0.74 -1.33 33.51
C ASP A 219 -0.61 -1.05 34.19
N ARG A 220 -1.68 -1.73 33.75
CA ARG A 220 -3.02 -1.66 34.35
C ARG A 220 -3.25 -2.69 35.46
N GLY A 221 -2.34 -3.66 35.64
CA GLY A 221 -2.50 -4.75 36.60
C GLY A 221 -3.66 -5.70 36.29
N ILE A 222 -3.97 -5.91 35.00
CA ILE A 222 -5.06 -6.79 34.53
C ILE A 222 -4.53 -7.90 33.63
N THR A 223 -5.33 -8.94 33.42
CA THR A 223 -5.05 -10.02 32.48
C THR A 223 -5.22 -9.57 31.02
N SER A 224 -4.65 -10.33 30.08
CA SER A 224 -4.83 -10.07 28.64
C SER A 224 -6.30 -10.20 28.22
N GLU A 225 -7.04 -11.15 28.79
CA GLU A 225 -8.48 -11.34 28.55
C GLU A 225 -9.32 -10.16 29.06
N GLU A 226 -8.99 -9.64 30.26
CA GLU A 226 -9.62 -8.44 30.80
C GLU A 226 -9.31 -7.22 29.93
N LEU A 227 -8.07 -7.08 29.44
CA LEU A 227 -7.68 -5.99 28.55
C LEU A 227 -8.47 -6.02 27.22
N VAL A 228 -8.67 -7.22 26.64
CA VAL A 228 -9.48 -7.39 25.42
C VAL A 228 -10.93 -6.99 25.69
N THR A 229 -11.50 -7.46 26.79
CA THR A 229 -12.90 -7.17 27.16
C THR A 229 -13.09 -5.68 27.38
N ASP A 230 -12.23 -5.05 28.17
CA ASP A 230 -12.21 -3.61 28.41
C ASP A 230 -12.09 -2.82 27.09
N ALA A 231 -11.17 -3.18 26.20
CA ALA A 231 -11.00 -2.46 24.95
C ALA A 231 -12.20 -2.53 24.01
N LEU A 232 -12.95 -3.65 24.02
CA LEU A 232 -14.10 -3.87 23.14
C LEU A 232 -15.42 -3.31 23.70
N GLU A 233 -15.55 -3.22 25.03
CA GLU A 233 -16.77 -2.77 25.69
C GLU A 233 -16.72 -1.29 26.09
N ARG A 234 -15.51 -0.73 26.23
CA ARG A 234 -15.32 0.66 26.60
C ARG A 234 -15.80 1.61 25.52
N GLU A 235 -16.49 2.66 25.95
CA GLU A 235 -16.72 3.83 25.12
C GLU A 235 -15.45 4.68 25.04
N HIS A 236 -14.88 4.78 23.85
CA HIS A 236 -13.68 5.59 23.62
C HIS A 236 -14.07 7.01 23.24
N ALA A 237 -13.75 7.97 24.09
CA ALA A 237 -13.90 9.38 23.76
C ALA A 237 -12.86 9.78 22.70
N TYR A 238 -13.31 10.54 21.70
CA TYR A 238 -12.44 11.15 20.71
C TYR A 238 -12.14 12.59 21.09
N VAL A 239 -10.86 12.92 21.21
CA VAL A 239 -10.39 14.29 21.32
C VAL A 239 -10.30 14.88 19.92
N ALA A 240 -11.18 15.82 19.61
CA ALA A 240 -11.15 16.55 18.35
C ALA A 240 -10.00 17.57 18.36
N LEU A 241 -9.18 17.53 17.31
CA LEU A 241 -8.01 18.39 17.14
C LEU A 241 -7.96 18.91 15.70
N ARG A 242 -7.25 20.01 15.49
CA ARG A 242 -6.89 20.52 14.17
C ARG A 242 -5.38 20.59 14.02
N GLY A 243 -4.88 20.22 12.85
CA GLY A 243 -3.50 20.52 12.48
C GLY A 243 -3.25 22.03 12.41
N VAL A 244 -1.98 22.40 12.34
CA VAL A 244 -1.53 23.78 12.30
C VAL A 244 -1.53 24.30 10.86
N GLU A 245 -1.97 25.54 10.65
CA GLU A 245 -1.76 26.23 9.37
C GLU A 245 -0.28 26.58 9.25
N VAL A 246 0.31 26.24 8.12
CA VAL A 246 1.72 26.52 7.83
C VAL A 246 1.80 27.53 6.69
N ASP A 247 2.98 27.70 6.08
CA ASP A 247 3.15 28.65 4.99
C ASP A 247 2.12 28.45 3.86
N ARG A 248 1.30 29.49 3.62
CA ARG A 248 0.18 29.43 2.68
C ARG A 248 0.64 29.18 1.25
N THR A 249 1.74 29.81 0.85
CA THR A 249 2.28 29.72 -0.50
C THR A 249 2.79 28.30 -0.79
N ALA A 250 3.55 27.70 0.13
CA ALA A 250 4.00 26.32 0.02
C ALA A 250 2.83 25.32 0.05
N THR A 251 1.80 25.59 0.86
CA THR A 251 0.60 24.76 0.94
C THR A 251 -0.19 24.78 -0.37
N GLU A 252 -0.44 25.97 -0.95
CA GLU A 252 -1.10 26.14 -2.25
C GLU A 252 -0.31 25.45 -3.37
N ARG A 253 1.02 25.63 -3.41
CA ARG A 253 1.87 24.95 -4.39
C ARG A 253 1.81 23.44 -4.27
N LEU A 254 1.89 22.88 -3.06
CA LEU A 254 1.81 21.43 -2.85
C LEU A 254 0.44 20.89 -3.26
N ARG A 255 -0.64 21.61 -2.97
CA ARG A 255 -1.97 21.27 -3.46
C ARG A 255 -1.97 21.21 -4.98
N ASP A 256 -1.54 22.26 -5.66
CA ASP A 256 -1.61 22.33 -7.12
C ASP A 256 -0.80 21.19 -7.77
N GLU A 257 0.40 20.90 -7.26
CA GLU A 257 1.21 19.75 -7.70
C GLU A 257 0.51 18.39 -7.49
N LEU A 258 -0.21 18.19 -6.37
CA LEU A 258 -0.97 16.95 -6.12
C LEU A 258 -2.12 16.76 -7.12
N PHE A 259 -2.78 17.85 -7.52
CA PHE A 259 -3.88 17.84 -8.47
C PHE A 259 -3.38 17.57 -9.90
N ASP A 260 -2.23 18.15 -10.26
CA ASP A 260 -1.61 17.98 -11.57
C ASP A 260 -0.81 16.68 -11.71
N THR A 261 -0.52 16.00 -10.60
CA THR A 261 0.26 14.75 -10.59
C THR A 261 -0.39 13.68 -11.44
N LYS A 262 0.40 13.13 -12.37
CA LYS A 262 0.08 11.88 -13.07
C LYS A 262 0.31 10.68 -12.14
N TRP A 263 -0.77 10.17 -11.57
CA TRP A 263 -0.75 9.04 -10.65
C TRP A 263 -0.39 7.71 -11.33
N PRO A 264 0.29 6.78 -10.62
CA PRO A 264 0.60 5.46 -11.15
C PRO A 264 -0.66 4.68 -11.54
N ALA A 265 -0.51 3.67 -12.39
CA ALA A 265 -1.60 2.73 -12.66
C ALA A 265 -2.09 2.09 -11.34
N GLN A 266 -3.41 2.00 -11.17
CA GLN A 266 -4.05 1.51 -9.95
C GLN A 266 -3.49 0.16 -9.49
N SER A 267 -2.68 0.12 -8.43
CA SER A 267 -2.30 -1.15 -7.81
C SER A 267 -3.41 -1.58 -6.86
N GLN A 268 -4.33 -2.44 -7.30
CA GLN A 268 -5.27 -3.04 -6.36
C GLN A 268 -4.49 -4.02 -5.47
N ARG A 269 -4.02 -3.57 -4.29
CA ARG A 269 -3.82 -4.50 -3.17
C ARG A 269 -5.20 -5.03 -2.80
N ARG A 270 -5.37 -6.36 -2.73
CA ARG A 270 -6.67 -7.03 -2.54
C ARG A 270 -7.45 -6.59 -1.29
N SER A 271 -6.82 -5.89 -0.35
CA SER A 271 -7.38 -5.49 0.95
C SER A 271 -7.43 -3.97 1.20
N VAL A 272 -7.04 -3.12 0.23
CA VAL A 272 -6.99 -1.67 0.47
C VAL A 272 -7.49 -0.89 -0.74
N LYS A 273 -8.48 0.00 -0.52
CA LYS A 273 -8.98 0.93 -1.53
C LYS A 273 -8.17 2.22 -1.47
N SER A 274 -7.14 2.31 -2.31
CA SER A 274 -6.54 3.56 -2.74
C SER A 274 -6.99 3.81 -4.18
N ASP A 275 -7.51 5.00 -4.52
CA ASP A 275 -7.61 5.34 -5.94
C ASP A 275 -6.20 5.36 -6.52
N ASN A 276 -5.20 5.86 -5.78
CA ASN A 276 -3.77 5.72 -6.05
C ASN A 276 -2.94 5.89 -4.76
N TYR A 277 -1.77 5.25 -4.72
CA TYR A 277 -0.83 5.31 -3.60
C TYR A 277 0.60 5.35 -4.15
N ILE A 278 1.39 6.32 -3.72
CA ILE A 278 2.78 6.55 -4.16
C ILE A 278 3.66 6.60 -2.92
N VAL A 279 4.76 5.83 -2.94
CA VAL A 279 5.85 5.97 -1.97
C VAL A 279 7.04 6.54 -2.71
N LEU A 280 7.56 7.66 -2.23
CA LEU A 280 8.72 8.33 -2.82
C LEU A 280 9.85 8.43 -1.80
N LYS A 281 11.09 8.31 -2.28
CA LYS A 281 12.25 8.75 -1.51
C LYS A 281 12.41 10.25 -1.61
N ARG A 282 12.96 10.87 -0.56
CA ARG A 282 13.20 12.32 -0.52
C ARG A 282 14.12 12.75 -1.66
N GLU A 283 15.19 12.00 -1.93
CA GLU A 283 16.13 12.32 -2.99
C GLU A 283 15.46 12.21 -4.38
N CYS A 284 15.78 13.16 -5.26
CA CYS A 284 15.39 13.12 -6.67
C CYS A 284 16.42 12.35 -7.49
N SER A 285 15.93 11.49 -8.39
CA SER A 285 16.77 10.92 -9.45
C SER A 285 16.86 11.89 -10.65
N PRO A 286 17.87 11.79 -11.53
CA PRO A 286 18.04 12.72 -12.67
C PRO A 286 16.86 12.80 -13.66
N SER A 287 15.88 11.90 -13.57
CA SER A 287 14.69 11.88 -14.42
C SER A 287 13.44 11.52 -13.60
N ASP A 288 13.37 12.06 -12.39
CA ASP A 288 12.31 11.73 -11.45
C ASP A 288 10.95 12.24 -11.94
N PRO A 289 9.98 11.35 -12.23
CA PRO A 289 8.68 11.75 -12.75
C PRO A 289 7.83 12.51 -11.73
N TYR A 290 8.29 12.61 -10.47
CA TYR A 290 7.63 13.32 -9.38
C TYR A 290 8.51 14.43 -8.78
N GLU A 291 9.52 14.92 -9.52
CA GLU A 291 10.43 15.96 -9.05
C GLU A 291 9.69 17.21 -8.51
N SER A 292 8.77 17.78 -9.29
CA SER A 292 8.02 18.99 -8.89
C SER A 292 7.23 18.76 -7.59
N LEU A 293 6.57 17.61 -7.46
CA LEU A 293 5.85 17.22 -6.25
C LEU A 293 6.79 17.07 -5.04
N LYS A 294 7.95 16.43 -5.23
CA LYS A 294 8.97 16.30 -4.17
C LYS A 294 9.51 17.65 -3.72
N LEU A 295 9.76 18.56 -4.66
CA LEU A 295 10.23 19.92 -4.37
C LEU A 295 9.18 20.71 -3.59
N ALA A 296 7.91 20.59 -3.93
CA ALA A 296 6.83 21.22 -3.16
C ALA A 296 6.73 20.66 -1.72
N CYS A 297 6.88 19.34 -1.56
CA CYS A 297 6.95 18.71 -0.23
C CYS A 297 8.17 19.19 0.58
N GLU A 298 9.33 19.35 -0.07
CA GLU A 298 10.56 19.84 0.56
C GLU A 298 10.43 21.30 0.99
N ASP A 299 9.87 22.16 0.14
CA ASP A 299 9.72 23.59 0.46
C ASP A 299 8.76 23.79 1.65
N LEU A 300 7.68 23.01 1.74
CA LEU A 300 6.80 23.02 2.91
C LEU A 300 7.54 22.60 4.18
N MET A 301 8.27 21.48 4.15
CA MET A 301 9.01 21.02 5.33
C MET A 301 10.15 21.96 5.74
N ARG A 302 10.82 22.60 4.78
CA ARG A 302 11.85 23.60 5.08
C ARG A 302 11.28 24.81 5.84
N ALA A 303 10.04 25.20 5.55
CA ALA A 303 9.35 26.28 6.24
C ALA A 303 8.88 25.88 7.66
N VAL A 304 8.56 24.60 7.87
CA VAL A 304 7.99 24.10 9.13
C VAL A 304 9.04 23.60 10.10
N ASP A 305 9.87 22.66 9.65
CA ASP A 305 10.87 21.97 10.46
C ASP A 305 12.05 21.58 9.55
N PRO A 306 12.97 22.53 9.26
CA PRO A 306 14.10 22.28 8.37
C PRO A 306 15.07 21.23 8.94
N SER A 307 14.95 20.89 10.23
CA SER A 307 15.78 19.88 10.89
C SER A 307 15.21 18.47 10.76
N PHE A 308 13.94 18.32 10.37
CA PHE A 308 13.28 17.03 10.31
C PHE A 308 13.92 16.13 9.22
N PRO A 309 14.52 14.99 9.59
CA PRO A 309 15.36 14.23 8.68
C PRO A 309 14.54 13.17 7.93
N TYR A 310 13.35 13.55 7.41
CA TYR A 310 12.55 12.65 6.60
C TYR A 310 13.35 12.13 5.41
N ASP A 311 13.12 10.87 5.06
CA ASP A 311 13.78 10.21 3.93
C ASP A 311 12.77 9.62 2.94
N SER A 312 11.49 9.61 3.31
CA SER A 312 10.42 9.01 2.54
C SER A 312 9.12 9.82 2.66
N LEU A 313 8.31 9.74 1.60
CA LEU A 313 7.00 10.36 1.48
C LEU A 313 5.98 9.27 1.12
N ALA A 314 4.83 9.28 1.80
CA ALA A 314 3.67 8.49 1.40
C ALA A 314 2.58 9.46 0.92
N ILE A 315 2.24 9.35 -0.36
CA ILE A 315 1.32 10.26 -1.04
C ILE A 315 0.13 9.46 -1.54
N THR A 316 -1.07 9.84 -1.14
CA THR A 316 -2.27 9.03 -1.38
C THR A 316 -3.39 9.86 -2.02
N LYS A 317 -4.23 9.18 -2.81
CA LYS A 317 -5.46 9.73 -3.38
C LYS A 317 -6.63 8.81 -3.09
N ASN A 318 -7.71 9.37 -2.54
CA ASN A 318 -8.93 8.70 -2.11
C ASN A 318 -8.64 7.41 -1.32
N PHE A 319 -7.67 7.50 -0.42
CA PHE A 319 -7.25 6.42 0.43
C PHE A 319 -7.93 6.54 1.80
N ILE A 320 -8.52 5.44 2.24
CA ILE A 320 -8.99 5.27 3.62
C ILE A 320 -8.13 4.15 4.20
N SER A 321 -7.19 4.51 5.10
CA SER A 321 -6.35 3.51 5.75
C SER A 321 -7.13 2.75 6.81
N SER A 322 -6.91 1.44 6.90
CA SER A 322 -7.35 0.64 8.05
C SER A 322 -6.51 0.99 9.29
N ALA A 323 -6.94 0.58 10.48
CA ALA A 323 -6.10 0.66 11.68
C ALA A 323 -4.79 -0.13 11.46
N HIS A 324 -3.65 0.53 11.69
CA HIS A 324 -2.33 -0.05 11.45
C HIS A 324 -1.23 0.69 12.21
N LEU A 325 -0.04 0.09 12.21
CA LEU A 325 1.22 0.63 12.69
C LEU A 325 2.19 0.73 11.52
N ASP A 326 2.96 1.81 11.47
CA ASP A 326 4.10 1.92 10.56
C ASP A 326 5.36 1.37 11.22
N LYS A 327 5.48 0.04 11.19
CA LYS A 327 6.52 -0.72 11.91
C LYS A 327 7.96 -0.38 11.52
N GLU A 328 8.15 0.17 10.33
CA GLU A 328 9.47 0.54 9.80
C GLU A 328 9.89 1.96 10.19
N ASP A 329 8.98 2.74 10.79
CA ASP A 329 9.27 4.09 11.23
C ASP A 329 10.36 4.11 12.29
N GLN A 330 11.30 5.03 12.11
CA GLN A 330 12.39 5.30 13.04
C GLN A 330 12.15 6.59 13.82
N SER A 331 11.20 7.43 13.42
CA SER A 331 10.86 8.68 14.10
C SER A 331 9.35 8.95 13.99
N PHE A 332 8.90 10.09 14.52
CA PHE A 332 7.55 10.58 14.32
C PHE A 332 7.33 10.97 12.84
N GLN A 333 6.08 11.26 12.48
CA GLN A 333 5.65 11.64 11.14
C GLN A 333 4.99 13.03 11.15
N TYR A 334 4.98 13.68 9.98
CA TYR A 334 4.06 14.77 9.67
C TYR A 334 3.02 14.31 8.66
N ALA A 335 1.78 14.76 8.79
CA ALA A 335 0.70 14.46 7.85
C ALA A 335 -0.16 15.69 7.52
N MET A 336 -0.52 15.83 6.25
CA MET A 336 -1.44 16.85 5.75
C MET A 336 -2.37 16.23 4.69
N ALA A 337 -3.61 16.70 4.64
CA ALA A 337 -4.61 16.30 3.66
C ALA A 337 -5.04 17.50 2.81
N PHE A 338 -5.47 17.22 1.58
CA PHE A 338 -5.94 18.22 0.62
C PHE A 338 -7.19 17.73 -0.10
N GLY A 339 -7.86 18.65 -0.80
CA GLY A 339 -9.00 18.36 -1.64
C GLY A 339 -10.34 18.67 -0.99
N ASP A 340 -11.40 18.48 -1.78
CA ASP A 340 -12.78 18.75 -1.38
C ASP A 340 -13.41 17.46 -0.83
N PHE A 341 -13.24 17.25 0.47
CA PHE A 341 -13.82 16.12 1.19
C PHE A 341 -14.55 16.56 2.46
N THR A 342 -15.61 15.81 2.80
CA THR A 342 -16.52 16.15 3.89
C THR A 342 -17.00 14.91 4.65
N GLY A 343 -17.67 15.15 5.78
CA GLY A 343 -18.27 14.11 6.60
C GLY A 343 -17.29 13.23 7.37
N GLY A 344 -15.98 13.52 7.31
CA GLY A 344 -14.92 12.82 8.02
C GLY A 344 -13.56 13.08 7.36
N GLY A 345 -12.68 12.08 7.34
CA GLY A 345 -11.36 12.16 6.70
C GLY A 345 -10.24 12.65 7.62
N GLU A 346 -10.54 12.77 8.91
CA GLU A 346 -9.59 13.02 9.99
C GLU A 346 -8.56 11.89 10.05
N LEU A 347 -7.33 12.25 10.38
CA LEU A 347 -6.32 11.30 10.84
C LEU A 347 -6.66 10.94 12.28
N CYS A 348 -6.94 9.67 12.53
CA CYS A 348 -7.20 9.17 13.87
C CYS A 348 -5.98 8.44 14.42
N VAL A 349 -5.65 8.69 15.69
CA VAL A 349 -4.54 8.04 16.40
C VAL A 349 -5.04 7.54 17.75
N GLU A 350 -4.82 6.27 18.05
CA GLU A 350 -5.02 5.73 19.41
C GLU A 350 -3.72 5.87 20.20
N SER A 351 -3.81 6.36 21.43
CA SER A 351 -2.66 6.49 22.32
C SER A 351 -2.02 5.14 22.65
N SER A 352 -0.72 5.15 22.96
CA SER A 352 0.06 3.95 23.27
C SER A 352 -0.51 3.14 24.44
N ASP A 353 -1.23 3.77 25.36
CA ASP A 353 -1.94 3.12 26.47
C ASP A 353 -3.35 2.60 26.12
N GLY A 354 -3.91 2.96 24.96
CA GLY A 354 -5.26 2.59 24.52
C GLY A 354 -6.39 3.29 25.27
N LEU A 355 -6.11 4.41 25.95
CA LEU A 355 -7.09 5.17 26.72
C LEU A 355 -7.70 6.34 25.96
N THR A 356 -6.94 6.93 25.03
CA THR A 356 -7.33 8.16 24.32
C THR A 356 -7.29 7.93 22.82
N ARG A 357 -8.28 8.49 22.11
CA ARG A 357 -8.27 8.55 20.65
C ARG A 357 -8.32 10.00 20.22
N TYR A 358 -7.44 10.37 19.31
CA TYR A 358 -7.39 11.68 18.71
C TYR A 358 -8.02 11.61 17.33
N ALA A 359 -8.84 12.59 16.96
CA ALA A 359 -9.33 12.80 15.60
C ALA A 359 -8.84 14.16 15.12
N ILE A 360 -7.86 14.15 14.20
CA ILE A 360 -7.14 15.34 13.78
C ILE A 360 -7.60 15.76 12.38
N ASP A 361 -8.20 16.95 12.27
CA ASP A 361 -8.48 17.58 10.98
C ASP A 361 -7.16 18.04 10.34
N THR A 362 -6.83 17.42 9.22
CA THR A 362 -5.58 17.66 8.47
C THR A 362 -5.84 18.39 7.14
N ARG A 363 -7.05 18.90 6.90
CA ARG A 363 -7.40 19.65 5.68
C ARG A 363 -6.60 20.94 5.58
N GLU A 364 -5.64 20.96 4.65
CA GLU A 364 -4.66 22.04 4.43
C GLU A 364 -3.97 22.45 5.74
N ARG A 365 -3.79 21.49 6.65
CA ARG A 365 -3.26 21.66 8.00
C ARG A 365 -2.31 20.53 8.33
N LEU A 366 -1.16 20.86 8.91
CA LEU A 366 -0.12 19.89 9.23
C LEU A 366 -0.31 19.37 10.65
N ALA A 367 -0.30 18.05 10.82
CA ALA A 367 -0.27 17.40 12.12
C ALA A 367 1.06 16.67 12.33
N ARG A 368 1.51 16.60 13.58
CA ARG A 368 2.69 15.81 14.00
C ARG A 368 2.24 14.71 14.97
N PHE A 369 2.57 13.46 14.64
CA PHE A 369 2.15 12.28 15.40
C PHE A 369 3.19 11.16 15.26
N ASP A 370 3.13 10.15 16.12
CA ASP A 370 4.02 9.00 16.03
C ASP A 370 3.35 7.87 15.22
N GLY A 371 3.87 7.57 14.02
CA GLY A 371 3.36 6.50 13.14
C GLY A 371 3.52 5.09 13.74
N ARG A 372 4.30 4.96 14.82
CA ARG A 372 4.44 3.74 15.61
C ARG A 372 3.30 3.56 16.62
N CYS A 373 2.34 4.46 16.64
CA CYS A 373 1.05 4.31 17.32
C CYS A 373 -0.03 3.89 16.31
N VAL A 374 -1.04 3.15 16.78
CA VAL A 374 -2.11 2.71 15.87
C VAL A 374 -2.87 3.91 15.35
N HIS A 375 -2.97 4.01 14.03
CA HIS A 375 -3.65 5.11 13.37
C HIS A 375 -4.42 4.66 12.13
N TRP A 376 -5.40 5.47 11.73
CA TRP A 376 -6.27 5.23 10.57
C TRP A 376 -6.82 6.55 10.01
N VAL A 377 -7.53 6.48 8.88
CA VAL A 377 -8.28 7.62 8.34
C VAL A 377 -9.77 7.33 8.52
N ARG A 378 -10.50 8.24 9.17
CA ARG A 378 -11.96 8.12 9.32
C ARG A 378 -12.63 8.18 7.94
N GLY A 379 -13.71 7.43 7.72
CA GLY A 379 -14.39 7.44 6.42
C GLY A 379 -14.90 8.83 6.03
N TYR A 380 -14.90 9.14 4.73
CA TYR A 380 -15.29 10.43 4.18
C TYR A 380 -15.95 10.31 2.80
N GLU A 381 -16.55 11.40 2.35
CA GLU A 381 -17.04 11.57 0.98
C GLU A 381 -16.24 12.68 0.27
N GLY A 382 -16.10 12.59 -1.06
CA GLY A 382 -15.40 13.58 -1.88
C GLY A 382 -14.03 13.12 -2.38
N GLU A 383 -13.19 14.08 -2.74
CA GLU A 383 -11.82 13.84 -3.22
C GLU A 383 -10.80 14.27 -2.17
N ARG A 384 -10.00 13.31 -1.70
CA ARG A 384 -8.97 13.54 -0.68
C ARG A 384 -7.61 13.12 -1.20
N PHE A 385 -6.65 14.01 -1.04
CA PHE A 385 -5.23 13.72 -1.17
C PHE A 385 -4.59 13.77 0.20
N SER A 386 -3.46 13.07 0.39
CA SER A 386 -2.64 13.28 1.57
C SER A 386 -1.18 13.08 1.29
N VAL A 387 -0.35 13.75 2.08
CA VAL A 387 1.09 13.60 2.13
C VAL A 387 1.48 13.28 3.57
N VAL A 388 2.33 12.28 3.72
CA VAL A 388 2.95 11.89 4.98
C VAL A 388 4.46 11.93 4.81
N TRP A 389 5.16 12.67 5.67
CA TRP A 389 6.61 12.73 5.74
C TRP A 389 7.08 11.84 6.89
N TYR A 390 7.93 10.85 6.59
CA TYR A 390 8.35 9.86 7.57
C TYR A 390 9.83 9.44 7.39
N VAL A 391 10.35 8.74 8.40
CA VAL A 391 11.76 8.37 8.53
C VAL A 391 11.87 6.86 8.63
N ASN A 392 12.57 6.22 7.69
CA ASN A 392 12.87 4.79 7.74
C ASN A 392 14.36 4.50 8.02
N ARG A 393 15.24 5.49 7.89
CA ARG A 393 16.67 5.32 8.15
C ARG A 393 16.94 5.22 9.64
N ARG A 394 17.50 4.08 10.05
CA ARG A 394 17.85 3.80 11.46
C ARG A 394 18.78 4.84 12.09
N THR A 395 19.63 5.48 11.30
CA THR A 395 20.54 6.55 11.77
C THR A 395 19.81 7.78 12.30
N ASN A 396 18.56 7.98 11.90
CA ASN A 396 17.73 9.12 12.29
C ASN A 396 16.69 8.71 13.35
N PHE A 397 16.95 7.62 14.07
CA PHE A 397 16.01 7.11 15.06
C PHE A 397 15.80 8.09 16.21
N THR A 398 14.54 8.27 16.61
CA THR A 398 14.15 9.00 17.82
C THR A 398 13.26 8.12 18.69
N GLU A 399 13.51 8.11 19.99
CA GLU A 399 12.61 7.47 20.95
C GLU A 399 11.19 8.06 20.85
N PRO A 400 10.12 7.26 20.97
CA PRO A 400 8.75 7.76 21.08
C PRO A 400 8.62 8.74 22.26
N ARG A 401 8.05 9.92 22.03
CA ARG A 401 7.85 10.97 23.06
C ARG A 401 6.39 11.39 23.24
N PHE A 402 5.57 11.18 22.23
CA PHE A 402 4.16 11.53 22.18
C PHE A 402 3.47 10.57 21.21
N ASP A 403 2.17 10.36 21.37
CA ASP A 403 1.34 9.68 20.37
C ASP A 403 0.89 10.69 19.30
N VAL A 404 0.42 11.85 19.76
CA VAL A 404 0.11 13.05 18.99
C VAL A 404 0.80 14.22 19.68
N ASP A 405 1.50 15.06 18.92
CA ASP A 405 2.16 16.21 19.51
C ASP A 405 1.16 17.34 19.78
N LEU A 406 0.69 17.41 21.02
CA LEU A 406 -0.28 18.42 21.46
C LEU A 406 0.25 19.86 21.40
N SER A 407 1.57 20.06 21.29
CA SER A 407 2.17 21.39 21.06
C SER A 407 2.15 21.80 19.58
N PHE A 408 1.83 20.87 18.67
CA PHE A 408 1.79 21.06 17.22
C PHE A 408 0.38 20.76 16.65
N VAL A 409 -0.66 21.13 17.39
CA VAL A 409 -2.07 21.05 16.99
C VAL A 409 -2.86 22.13 17.74
N ALA A 410 -4.01 22.54 17.22
CA ALA A 410 -4.99 23.35 17.93
C ALA A 410 -6.11 22.45 18.47
N GLN A 411 -6.62 22.75 19.67
CA GLN A 411 -7.87 22.16 20.16
C GLN A 411 -9.05 22.91 19.54
N ASP A 412 -10.11 22.16 19.22
CA ASP A 412 -11.37 22.72 18.71
C ASP A 412 -12.13 23.55 19.75
#